data_AF-A0AA50FH23-F1
#
_entry.id   AF-A0AA50FH23-F1
#
_cell.length_a   1.000
_cell.length_b   1.000
_cell.length_c   1.000
_cell.angle_alpha   90.00
_cell.angle_beta   90.00
_cell.angle_gamma   90.00
#
_symmetry.space_group_name_H-M   'P 1'
#
loop_
_entity.id
_entity.type
_entity.pdbx_description
1 polymer ?
#
loop_
_entity_poly.entity_id
_entity_poly.type
_entity_poly.pdbx_seq_one_letter_code
_entity_poly.pdbx_strand_id
1 'polypeptide(L)'
;YHSHPGFGCWLSGVDINTQQSFEALSERAVAVVVDPIQSVKGKVVIDAFRLINPNMMVLGQEPRQTTSNLGHLQKPSVQALIHGLNRHYYSISINYRKNELEQKMLLNLHKKSWMDGLTLSDYKEHCSINETTVTDMLELAKNYNKALEDEEKMTPEQLAIKNVGKQDPKRHLEEKVDVLMANNIVQCLGAMLDTMVF
;
A
#
# COMPACT_ATOMS: atom_id res chain seq x y z
N TYR A 1 -21.81 9.80 -4.42
CA TYR A 1 -20.75 8.78 -4.27
C TYR A 1 -21.22 7.74 -3.28
N HIS A 2 -20.73 6.52 -3.36
CA HIS A 2 -20.97 5.46 -2.37
C HIS A 2 -19.75 4.54 -2.30
N SER A 3 -19.77 3.55 -1.40
CA SER A 3 -18.68 2.59 -1.25
C SER A 3 -19.14 1.17 -1.54
N HIS A 4 -18.29 0.38 -2.21
CA HIS A 4 -18.45 -1.06 -2.42
C HIS A 4 -17.31 -1.80 -1.72
N PRO A 5 -17.44 -2.09 -0.42
CA PRO A 5 -16.33 -2.65 0.36
C PRO A 5 -16.03 -4.09 -0.09
N GLY A 6 -14.84 -4.33 -0.63
CA GLY A 6 -14.34 -5.65 -1.00
C GLY A 6 -14.78 -6.17 -2.37
N PHE A 7 -15.67 -5.46 -3.08
CA PHE A 7 -16.22 -5.88 -4.37
C PHE A 7 -15.66 -5.13 -5.58
N GLY A 8 -14.78 -4.14 -5.34
CA GLY A 8 -14.28 -3.24 -6.37
C GLY A 8 -15.30 -2.21 -6.85
N CYS A 9 -14.90 -1.39 -7.82
CA CYS A 9 -15.69 -0.27 -8.33
C CYS A 9 -16.53 -0.69 -9.55
N TRP A 10 -17.85 -0.73 -9.40
CA TRP A 10 -18.85 -0.96 -10.45
C TRP A 10 -20.21 -0.46 -9.95
N LEU A 11 -21.22 -0.35 -10.83
CA LEU A 11 -22.57 0.06 -10.44
C LEU A 11 -23.53 -1.13 -10.49
N SER A 12 -24.26 -1.38 -9.39
CA SER A 12 -25.34 -2.35 -9.36
C SER A 12 -26.60 -1.82 -10.04
N GLY A 13 -27.60 -2.70 -10.26
CA GLY A 13 -28.89 -2.27 -10.80
C GLY A 13 -29.57 -1.19 -9.94
N VAL A 14 -29.40 -1.25 -8.61
CA VAL A 14 -29.92 -0.23 -7.69
C VAL A 14 -29.17 1.09 -7.84
N ASP A 15 -27.85 1.03 -8.00
CA ASP A 15 -27.02 2.22 -8.22
C ASP A 15 -27.34 2.90 -9.55
N ILE A 16 -27.55 2.11 -10.62
CA ILE A 16 -27.93 2.61 -11.94
C ILE A 16 -29.27 3.34 -11.88
N ASN A 17 -30.30 2.75 -11.26
CA ASN A 17 -31.62 3.37 -11.15
C ASN A 17 -31.56 4.68 -10.34
N THR A 18 -30.76 4.68 -9.27
CA THR A 18 -30.56 5.88 -8.44
C THR A 18 -29.82 6.97 -9.22
N GLN A 19 -28.76 6.60 -9.94
CA GLN A 19 -27.98 7.51 -10.77
C GLN A 19 -28.81 8.09 -11.92
N GLN A 20 -29.71 7.30 -12.53
CA GLN A 20 -30.61 7.78 -13.58
C GLN A 20 -31.51 8.92 -13.07
N SER A 21 -31.96 8.83 -11.82
CA SER A 21 -32.76 9.88 -11.19
C SER A 21 -31.95 11.17 -10.99
N PHE A 22 -30.66 11.04 -10.61
CA PHE A 22 -29.77 12.19 -10.48
C PHE A 22 -29.42 12.83 -11.83
N GLU A 23 -29.22 12.03 -12.88
CA GLU A 23 -28.95 12.54 -14.24
C GLU A 23 -30.16 13.27 -14.85
N ALA A 24 -31.39 12.92 -14.45
CA ALA A 24 -32.60 13.65 -14.85
C ALA A 24 -32.67 15.07 -14.24
N LEU A 25 -32.12 15.26 -13.04
CA LEU A 25 -32.02 16.59 -12.41
C LEU A 25 -30.82 17.38 -12.92
N SER A 26 -29.67 16.72 -13.06
CA SER A 26 -28.43 17.33 -13.53
C SER A 26 -27.76 16.41 -14.52
N GLU A 27 -27.74 16.82 -15.79
CA GLU A 27 -27.25 16.01 -16.89
C GLU A 27 -25.83 15.47 -16.65
N ARG A 28 -24.98 16.26 -15.99
CA ARG A 28 -23.55 15.95 -15.73
C ARG A 28 -23.29 15.33 -14.36
N ALA A 29 -24.29 14.70 -13.74
CA ALA A 29 -24.07 13.95 -12.49
C ALA A 29 -23.06 12.81 -12.71
N VAL A 30 -22.19 12.57 -11.71
CA VAL A 30 -21.15 11.53 -11.75
C VAL A 30 -21.29 10.63 -10.53
N ALA A 31 -21.35 9.31 -10.76
CA ALA A 31 -21.35 8.30 -9.71
C ALA A 31 -19.90 7.93 -9.37
N VAL A 32 -19.42 8.33 -8.18
CA VAL A 32 -18.10 7.93 -7.68
C VAL A 32 -18.23 6.74 -6.74
N VAL A 33 -17.43 5.70 -6.95
CA VAL A 33 -17.38 4.48 -6.14
C VAL A 33 -16.00 4.31 -5.55
N VAL A 34 -15.93 4.12 -4.23
CA VAL A 34 -14.68 3.87 -3.50
C VAL A 34 -14.73 2.49 -2.85
N ASP A 35 -13.66 1.71 -2.97
CA ASP A 35 -13.50 0.47 -2.19
C ASP A 35 -12.45 0.69 -1.09
N PRO A 36 -12.87 0.95 0.16
CA PRO A 36 -11.92 1.19 1.25
C PRO A 36 -11.18 -0.07 1.70
N ILE A 37 -11.69 -1.27 1.42
CA ILE A 37 -11.08 -2.53 1.85
C ILE A 37 -9.93 -2.92 0.92
N GLN A 38 -10.13 -2.77 -0.39
CA GLN A 38 -9.08 -3.06 -1.37
C GLN A 38 -8.06 -1.91 -1.52
N SER A 39 -8.37 -0.72 -0.99
CA SER A 39 -7.45 0.41 -0.99
C SER A 39 -6.32 0.20 0.02
N VAL A 40 -5.07 0.26 -0.46
CA VAL A 40 -3.86 0.10 0.36
C VAL A 40 -2.93 1.29 0.20
N LYS A 41 -1.96 1.45 1.11
CA LYS A 41 -0.95 2.50 1.00
C LYS A 41 -0.25 2.41 -0.35
N GLY A 42 -0.38 3.46 -1.17
CA GLY A 42 0.17 3.53 -2.53
C GLY A 42 -0.85 3.32 -3.66
N LYS A 43 -2.03 2.76 -3.38
CA LYS A 43 -3.11 2.61 -4.38
C LYS A 43 -4.48 2.77 -3.72
N VAL A 44 -5.17 3.84 -4.08
CA VAL A 44 -6.58 4.04 -3.73
C VAL A 44 -7.45 3.44 -4.83
N VAL A 45 -8.34 2.52 -4.47
CA VAL A 45 -9.30 1.90 -5.37
C VAL A 45 -10.53 2.80 -5.44
N ILE A 46 -10.55 3.64 -6.48
CA ILE A 46 -11.60 4.61 -6.76
C ILE A 46 -11.83 4.67 -8.26
N ASP A 47 -13.09 4.72 -8.66
CA ASP A 47 -13.49 4.94 -10.05
C ASP A 47 -14.74 5.82 -10.10
N ALA A 48 -14.95 6.46 -11.24
CA ALA A 48 -16.05 7.36 -11.49
C ALA A 48 -16.81 6.90 -12.74
N PHE A 49 -18.13 6.87 -12.65
CA PHE A 49 -18.99 6.34 -13.68
C PHE A 49 -20.07 7.36 -14.07
N ARG A 50 -20.53 7.24 -15.31
CA ARG A 50 -21.73 7.91 -15.83
C ARG A 50 -22.52 6.96 -16.70
N LEU A 51 -23.84 7.10 -16.73
CA LEU A 51 -24.70 6.21 -17.49
C LEU A 51 -24.62 6.50 -18.99
N ILE A 52 -24.88 5.45 -19.77
CA ILE A 52 -25.08 5.53 -21.22
C ILE A 52 -26.58 5.62 -21.47
N ASN A 53 -26.99 6.51 -22.36
CA ASN A 53 -28.39 6.57 -22.76
C ASN A 53 -28.76 5.29 -23.53
N PRO A 54 -29.77 4.50 -23.08
CA PRO A 54 -30.14 3.24 -23.71
C PRO A 54 -30.57 3.43 -25.17
N ASN A 55 -31.13 4.58 -25.54
CA ASN A 55 -31.53 4.87 -26.93
C ASN A 55 -30.32 4.92 -27.87
N MET A 56 -29.15 5.38 -27.38
CA MET A 56 -27.93 5.43 -28.20
C MET A 56 -27.37 4.02 -28.46
N MET A 57 -27.48 3.11 -27.48
CA MET A 57 -27.07 1.72 -27.67
C MET A 57 -27.88 1.02 -28.75
N VAL A 58 -29.21 1.21 -28.76
CA VAL A 58 -30.09 0.61 -29.77
C VAL A 58 -29.74 1.12 -31.17
N LEU A 59 -29.31 2.38 -31.26
CA LEU A 59 -28.89 3.00 -32.51
C LEU A 59 -27.47 2.59 -32.96
N GLY A 60 -26.77 1.76 -32.19
CA GLY A 60 -25.41 1.31 -32.49
C GLY A 60 -24.37 2.43 -32.51
N GLN A 61 -24.70 3.62 -31.98
CA GLN A 61 -23.79 4.74 -31.91
C GLN A 61 -22.91 4.61 -30.67
N GLU A 62 -21.60 4.77 -30.83
CA GLU A 62 -20.71 4.82 -29.69
C GLU A 62 -21.05 6.02 -28.80
N PRO A 63 -21.28 5.81 -27.50
CA PRO A 63 -21.74 6.86 -26.60
C PRO A 63 -20.66 7.90 -26.28
N ARG A 64 -19.41 7.67 -26.71
CA ARG A 64 -18.30 8.60 -26.51
C ARG A 64 -17.51 8.79 -27.80
N GLN A 65 -17.04 10.01 -28.00
CA GLN A 65 -16.02 10.31 -28.99
C GLN A 65 -14.64 10.15 -28.35
N THR A 66 -13.87 9.17 -28.80
CA THR A 66 -12.49 8.98 -28.34
C THR A 66 -11.56 9.98 -29.01
N THR A 67 -11.11 10.99 -28.26
CA THR A 67 -10.18 12.03 -28.75
C THR A 67 -8.73 11.79 -28.30
N SER A 68 -8.50 10.84 -27.39
CA SER A 68 -7.16 10.53 -26.86
C SER A 68 -7.06 9.09 -26.36
N ASN A 69 -5.82 8.62 -26.16
CA ASN A 69 -5.54 7.26 -25.68
C ASN A 69 -5.75 7.09 -24.16
N LEU A 70 -5.96 8.19 -23.41
CA LEU A 70 -6.05 8.17 -21.94
C LEU A 70 -7.17 7.26 -21.43
N GLY A 71 -8.30 7.19 -22.13
CA GLY A 71 -9.44 6.35 -21.74
C GLY A 71 -9.18 4.84 -21.85
N HIS A 72 -8.16 4.41 -22.59
CA HIS A 72 -7.84 2.99 -22.81
C HIS A 72 -6.63 2.49 -21.99
N LEU A 73 -5.99 3.38 -21.21
CA LEU A 73 -4.82 3.03 -20.40
C LEU A 73 -5.18 2.16 -19.19
N GLN A 74 -6.37 2.33 -18.63
CA GLN A 74 -6.82 1.53 -17.49
C GLN A 74 -7.67 0.36 -17.99
N LYS A 75 -7.13 -0.86 -17.83
CA LYS A 75 -7.89 -2.07 -18.13
C LYS A 75 -9.02 -2.23 -17.09
N PRO A 76 -10.28 -2.33 -17.52
CA PRO A 76 -11.38 -2.53 -16.59
C PRO A 76 -11.27 -3.88 -15.89
N SER A 77 -11.80 -3.98 -14.68
CA SER A 77 -11.89 -5.26 -13.98
C SER A 77 -12.93 -6.16 -14.66
N VAL A 78 -12.69 -7.47 -14.63
CA VAL A 78 -13.64 -8.47 -15.18
C VAL A 78 -15.00 -8.37 -14.49
N GLN A 79 -15.00 -8.12 -13.18
CA GLN A 79 -16.22 -7.91 -12.40
C GLN A 79 -17.02 -6.71 -12.90
N ALA A 80 -16.37 -5.56 -13.14
CA ALA A 80 -17.06 -4.38 -13.67
C ALA A 80 -17.64 -4.63 -15.07
N LEU A 81 -16.94 -5.38 -15.92
CA LEU A 81 -17.42 -5.75 -17.24
C LEU A 81 -18.68 -6.64 -17.17
N ILE A 82 -18.71 -7.62 -16.27
CA ILE A 82 -19.88 -8.47 -16.02
C ILE A 82 -21.08 -7.64 -15.55
N HIS A 83 -20.84 -6.65 -14.70
CA HIS A 83 -21.86 -5.75 -14.17
C HIS A 83 -22.24 -4.58 -15.10
N GLY A 84 -21.90 -4.66 -16.39
CA GLY A 84 -22.45 -3.76 -17.41
C GLY A 84 -21.61 -2.52 -17.73
N LEU A 85 -20.34 -2.50 -17.35
CA LEU A 85 -19.39 -1.50 -17.84
C LEU A 85 -19.29 -1.58 -19.39
N ASN A 86 -19.27 -0.42 -20.05
CA ASN A 86 -19.36 -0.24 -21.51
C ASN A 86 -20.70 -0.67 -22.14
N ARG A 87 -21.70 -1.03 -21.32
CA ARG A 87 -23.10 -1.25 -21.77
C ARG A 87 -24.00 -0.20 -21.14
N HIS A 88 -24.21 -0.26 -19.83
CA HIS A 88 -25.12 0.64 -19.12
C HIS A 88 -24.43 1.91 -18.65
N TYR A 89 -23.13 1.85 -18.39
CA TYR A 89 -22.34 2.97 -17.90
C TYR A 89 -20.89 2.83 -18.33
N TYR A 90 -20.12 3.88 -18.07
CA TYR A 90 -18.81 4.04 -18.63
C TYR A 90 -17.88 4.66 -17.57
N SER A 91 -16.59 4.26 -17.52
CA SER A 91 -15.61 4.79 -16.55
C SER A 91 -14.98 6.11 -17.01
N ILE A 92 -14.80 7.04 -16.08
CA ILE A 92 -14.19 8.36 -16.29
C ILE A 92 -12.83 8.37 -15.60
N SER A 93 -11.79 8.76 -16.34
CA SER A 93 -10.43 8.88 -15.79
C SER A 93 -10.37 9.96 -14.69
N ILE A 94 -9.90 9.57 -13.51
CA ILE A 94 -9.74 10.46 -12.36
C ILE A 94 -8.29 10.96 -12.30
N ASN A 95 -8.13 12.27 -12.06
CA ASN A 95 -6.85 12.88 -11.74
C ASN A 95 -6.93 13.64 -10.42
N TYR A 96 -5.80 13.74 -9.72
CA TYR A 96 -5.70 14.45 -8.46
C TYR A 96 -5.00 15.79 -8.67
N ARG A 97 -5.63 16.87 -8.21
CA ARG A 97 -4.97 18.16 -8.06
C ARG A 97 -4.33 18.20 -6.67
N LYS A 98 -3.03 18.50 -6.61
CA LYS A 98 -2.28 18.64 -5.35
C LYS A 98 -1.71 20.04 -5.30
N ASN A 99 -2.07 20.82 -4.29
CA ASN A 99 -1.48 22.13 -4.07
C ASN A 99 -0.17 22.01 -3.27
N GLU A 100 0.78 22.91 -3.49
CA GLU A 100 2.04 22.93 -2.74
C GLU A 100 1.81 23.12 -1.24
N LEU A 101 0.84 23.98 -0.87
CA LEU A 101 0.50 24.24 0.53
C LEU A 101 -0.08 22.99 1.20
N GLU A 102 -0.98 22.29 0.52
CA GLU A 102 -1.56 21.03 1.00
C GLU A 102 -0.48 19.96 1.15
N GLN A 103 0.42 19.84 0.18
CA GLN A 103 1.51 18.89 0.24
C GLN A 103 2.46 19.19 1.40
N LYS A 104 2.83 20.46 1.62
CA LYS A 104 3.64 20.88 2.78
C LYS A 104 2.94 20.57 4.11
N MET A 105 1.65 20.87 4.22
CA MET A 105 0.85 20.59 5.42
C MET A 105 0.76 19.09 5.70
N LEU A 106 0.41 18.27 4.70
CA LEU A 106 0.29 16.82 4.84
C LEU A 106 1.65 16.16 5.14
N LEU A 107 2.73 16.65 4.54
CA LEU A 107 4.09 16.18 4.85
C LEU A 107 4.47 16.46 6.31
N ASN A 108 4.04 17.60 6.86
CA ASN A 108 4.33 17.94 8.26
C ASN A 108 3.62 17.02 9.26
N LEU A 109 2.41 16.52 8.94
CA LEU A 109 1.67 15.60 9.81
C LEU A 109 2.38 14.25 9.99
N HIS A 110 3.16 13.80 8.99
CA HIS A 110 3.90 12.54 9.05
C HIS A 110 5.34 12.72 9.57
N LYS A 111 5.75 13.94 9.95
CA LYS A 111 7.06 14.14 10.58
C LYS A 111 7.04 13.59 12.00
N LYS A 112 8.06 12.81 12.34
CA LYS A 112 8.34 12.46 13.74
C LYS A 112 8.61 13.72 14.55
N SER A 113 8.36 13.68 15.86
CA SER A 113 8.70 14.81 16.71
C SER A 113 10.20 15.02 16.64
N TRP A 114 10.64 16.27 16.51
CA TRP A 114 12.07 16.59 16.53
C TRP A 114 12.71 16.22 17.88
N MET A 115 11.89 16.18 18.95
CA MET A 115 12.31 15.76 20.29
C MET A 115 12.65 14.27 20.33
N ASP A 116 12.00 13.42 19.52
CA ASP A 116 12.23 11.97 19.53
C ASP A 116 13.71 11.62 19.22
N GLY A 117 14.41 12.49 18.48
CA GLY A 117 15.84 12.32 18.17
C GLY A 117 16.80 12.88 19.22
N LEU A 118 16.30 13.65 20.20
CA LEU A 118 17.05 14.22 21.31
C LEU A 118 16.74 13.54 22.64
N THR A 119 15.72 12.69 22.68
CA THR A 119 15.42 11.89 23.86
C THR A 119 16.31 10.65 23.88
N LEU A 120 17.07 10.49 24.96
CA LEU A 120 17.76 9.25 25.27
C LEU A 120 16.80 8.24 25.86
N SER A 121 16.91 6.98 25.43
CA SER A 121 16.27 5.86 26.12
C SER A 121 16.96 5.60 27.47
N ASP A 122 16.25 4.97 28.41
CA ASP A 122 16.86 4.57 29.69
C ASP A 122 18.01 3.60 29.43
N TYR A 123 19.21 3.96 29.89
CA TYR A 123 20.41 3.15 29.74
C TYR A 123 20.24 1.73 30.28
N LYS A 124 19.48 1.54 31.36
CA LYS A 124 19.28 0.20 31.92
C LYS A 124 18.46 -0.67 30.98
N GLU A 125 17.38 -0.12 30.42
CA GLU A 125 16.53 -0.82 29.45
C GLU A 125 17.27 -1.08 28.14
N HIS A 126 17.98 -0.07 27.63
CA HIS A 126 18.78 -0.19 26.41
C HIS A 126 19.88 -1.25 26.53
N CYS A 127 20.60 -1.31 27.66
CA CYS A 127 21.57 -2.36 27.92
C CYS A 127 20.93 -3.75 27.99
N SER A 128 19.75 -3.87 28.62
CA SER A 128 19.01 -5.14 28.67
C SER A 128 18.56 -5.60 27.28
N ILE A 129 18.14 -4.68 26.42
CA ILE A 129 17.77 -4.98 25.02
C ILE A 129 18.99 -5.44 24.23
N ASN A 130 20.14 -4.78 24.40
CA ASN A 130 21.39 -5.16 23.75
C ASN A 130 21.83 -6.56 24.17
N GLU A 131 21.82 -6.87 25.47
CA GLU A 131 22.17 -8.20 26.00
C GLU A 131 21.28 -9.27 25.37
N THR A 132 19.95 -9.08 25.42
CA THR A 132 18.97 -10.00 24.83
C THR A 132 19.18 -10.20 23.33
N THR A 133 19.44 -9.10 22.60
CA THR A 133 19.65 -9.14 21.14
C THR A 133 20.93 -9.90 20.79
N VAL A 134 22.01 -9.71 21.56
CA VAL A 134 23.29 -10.40 21.35
C VAL A 134 23.18 -11.87 21.72
N THR A 135 22.42 -12.24 22.76
CA THR A 135 22.16 -13.65 23.08
C THR A 135 21.36 -14.35 21.99
N ASP A 136 20.35 -13.69 21.41
CA ASP A 136 19.60 -14.20 20.26
C ASP A 136 20.53 -14.39 19.05
N MET A 137 21.40 -13.41 18.78
CA MET A 137 22.37 -13.48 17.68
C MET A 137 23.35 -14.64 17.86
N LEU A 138 23.77 -14.95 19.09
CA LEU A 138 24.62 -16.10 19.37
C LEU A 138 23.92 -17.43 19.02
N GLU A 139 22.65 -17.57 19.37
CA GLU A 139 21.85 -18.74 19.01
C GLU A 139 21.66 -18.85 17.50
N LEU A 140 21.33 -17.74 16.84
CA LEU A 140 21.22 -17.68 15.38
C LEU A 140 22.54 -17.99 14.67
N ALA A 141 23.68 -17.56 15.21
CA ALA A 141 25.01 -17.86 14.66
C ALA A 141 25.35 -19.36 14.77
N LYS A 142 25.00 -20.01 15.89
CA LYS A 142 25.13 -21.47 16.03
C LYS A 142 24.24 -22.20 15.02
N ASN A 143 23.00 -21.74 14.86
CA ASN A 143 22.07 -22.30 13.88
C ASN A 143 22.54 -22.07 12.44
N TYR A 144 23.17 -20.92 12.16
CA TYR A 144 23.76 -20.61 10.86
C TYR A 144 24.94 -21.53 10.54
N ASN A 145 25.85 -21.75 11.49
CA ASN A 145 26.96 -22.71 11.32
C ASN A 145 26.44 -24.13 11.04
N LYS A 146 25.47 -24.60 11.82
CA LYS A 146 24.83 -25.89 11.57
C LYS A 146 24.14 -25.93 10.20
N ALA A 147 23.47 -24.84 9.83
CA ALA A 147 22.82 -24.75 8.53
C ALA A 147 23.84 -24.86 7.39
N LEU A 148 25.02 -24.28 7.49
CA LEU A 148 26.09 -24.39 6.49
C LEU A 148 26.63 -25.83 6.38
N GLU A 149 26.87 -26.51 7.50
CA GLU A 149 27.30 -27.92 7.51
C GLU A 149 26.28 -28.85 6.82
N ASP A 150 24.99 -28.53 6.94
CA ASP A 150 23.91 -29.26 6.28
C ASP A 150 23.81 -28.91 4.78
N GLU A 151 24.20 -27.70 4.36
CA GLU A 151 24.16 -27.27 2.95
C GLU A 151 25.16 -28.03 2.08
N GLU A 152 26.34 -28.33 2.60
CA GLU A 152 27.37 -29.09 1.87
C GLU A 152 26.89 -30.49 1.44
N LYS A 153 25.86 -31.03 2.10
CA LYS A 153 25.32 -32.37 1.85
C LYS A 153 24.06 -32.35 0.97
N MET A 154 23.55 -31.19 0.60
CA MET A 154 22.28 -31.04 -0.11
C MET A 154 22.46 -30.73 -1.59
N THR A 155 21.48 -31.16 -2.41
CA THR A 155 21.44 -30.79 -3.84
C THR A 155 20.87 -29.38 -4.03
N PRO A 156 21.11 -28.72 -5.18
CA PRO A 156 20.58 -27.38 -5.46
C PRO A 156 19.05 -27.26 -5.36
N GLU A 157 18.31 -28.31 -5.72
CA GLU A 157 16.85 -28.36 -5.62
C GLU A 157 16.37 -28.44 -4.16
N GLN A 158 17.10 -29.17 -3.32
CA GLN A 158 16.82 -29.26 -1.89
C GLN A 158 17.14 -27.95 -1.17
N LEU A 159 18.21 -27.26 -1.57
CA LEU A 159 18.57 -25.94 -1.04
C LEU A 159 17.49 -24.89 -1.32
N ALA A 160 16.87 -24.92 -2.51
CA ALA A 160 15.82 -23.98 -2.87
C ALA A 160 14.57 -24.09 -1.99
N ILE A 161 14.30 -25.29 -1.42
CA ILE A 161 13.11 -25.58 -0.61
C ILE A 161 13.45 -25.62 0.89
N LYS A 162 14.74 -25.68 1.26
CA LYS A 162 15.24 -25.85 2.64
C LYS A 162 14.63 -24.87 3.65
N ASN A 163 14.48 -23.61 3.25
CA ASN A 163 14.03 -22.52 4.13
C ASN A 163 12.51 -22.35 4.14
N VAL A 164 11.76 -23.19 3.43
CA VAL A 164 10.28 -23.15 3.43
C VAL A 164 9.77 -23.81 4.72
N GLY A 165 9.13 -23.01 5.58
CA GLY A 165 8.56 -23.47 6.85
C GLY A 165 9.58 -23.64 7.99
N LYS A 166 10.84 -23.22 7.80
CA LYS A 166 11.89 -23.17 8.83
C LYS A 166 12.49 -21.77 8.90
N GLN A 167 13.01 -21.40 10.06
CA GLN A 167 13.70 -20.12 10.22
C GLN A 167 14.99 -20.11 9.39
N ASP A 168 15.17 -19.10 8.56
CA ASP A 168 16.43 -18.85 7.85
C ASP A 168 17.37 -18.05 8.77
N PRO A 169 18.41 -18.69 9.36
CA PRO A 169 19.25 -18.03 10.36
C PRO A 169 20.07 -16.89 9.77
N LYS A 170 20.43 -16.93 8.48
CA LYS A 170 21.20 -15.86 7.84
C LYS A 170 20.37 -14.58 7.78
N ARG A 171 19.16 -14.69 7.25
CA ARG A 171 18.25 -13.54 7.11
C ARG A 171 17.93 -12.91 8.48
N HIS A 172 17.70 -13.74 9.50
CA HIS A 172 17.38 -13.22 10.84
C HIS A 172 18.60 -12.60 11.54
N LEU A 173 19.81 -13.07 11.26
CA LEU A 173 21.04 -12.41 11.72
C LEU A 173 21.15 -11.00 11.13
N GLU A 174 20.96 -10.86 9.82
CA GLU A 174 20.99 -9.57 9.13
C GLU A 174 19.93 -8.61 9.73
N GLU A 175 18.70 -9.06 9.91
CA GLU A 175 17.63 -8.26 10.53
C GLU A 175 17.97 -7.81 11.96
N LYS A 176 18.58 -8.68 12.78
CA LYS A 176 18.98 -8.33 14.17
C LYS A 176 20.17 -7.38 14.21
N VAL A 177 21.13 -7.51 13.29
CA VAL A 177 22.27 -6.59 13.16
C VAL A 177 21.78 -5.18 12.82
N ASP A 178 20.86 -5.04 11.87
CA ASP A 178 20.32 -3.74 11.46
C ASP A 178 19.64 -3.01 12.63
N VAL A 179 18.82 -3.74 13.40
CA VAL A 179 18.14 -3.19 14.59
C VAL A 179 19.14 -2.80 15.68
N LEU A 180 20.11 -3.68 15.97
CA LEU A 180 21.14 -3.43 16.98
C LEU A 180 21.98 -2.21 16.62
N MET A 181 22.41 -2.10 15.36
CA MET A 181 23.18 -0.96 14.87
C MET A 181 22.38 0.33 14.93
N ALA A 182 21.14 0.33 14.43
CA ALA A 182 20.30 1.53 14.41
C ALA A 182 20.08 2.08 15.83
N ASN A 183 19.72 1.22 16.79
CA ASN A 183 19.47 1.63 18.16
C ASN A 183 20.73 2.19 18.84
N ASN A 184 21.85 1.46 18.74
CA ASN A 184 23.09 1.87 19.39
C ASN A 184 23.69 3.15 18.78
N ILE A 185 23.64 3.30 17.45
CA ILE A 185 24.15 4.51 16.78
C ILE A 185 23.34 5.74 17.22
N VAL A 186 22.00 5.62 17.25
CA VAL A 186 21.12 6.71 17.67
C VAL A 186 21.35 7.07 19.15
N GLN A 187 21.42 6.08 20.04
CA GLN A 187 21.65 6.32 21.47
C GLN A 187 23.04 6.95 21.73
N CYS A 188 24.09 6.46 21.07
CA CYS A 188 25.43 7.02 21.21
C CYS A 188 25.50 8.46 20.67
N LEU A 189 24.94 8.71 19.49
CA LEU A 189 24.94 10.04 18.89
C LEU A 189 24.12 11.02 19.73
N GLY A 190 22.95 10.61 20.23
CA GLY A 190 22.13 11.42 21.13
C GLY A 190 22.92 11.85 22.37
N ALA A 191 23.63 10.91 23.01
CA ALA A 191 24.39 11.21 24.22
C ALA A 191 25.58 12.15 23.95
N MET A 192 26.24 11.99 22.79
CA MET A 192 27.31 12.90 22.38
C MET A 192 26.78 14.31 22.07
N LEU A 193 25.60 14.43 21.47
CA LEU A 193 24.98 15.72 21.20
C LEU A 193 24.56 16.42 22.49
N ASP A 194 23.93 15.69 23.41
CA ASP A 194 23.46 16.25 24.68
C ASP A 194 24.60 16.87 25.49
N THR A 195 25.76 16.23 25.53
CA THR A 195 26.94 16.73 26.27
C THR A 195 27.58 18.00 25.68
N MET A 196 27.33 18.31 24.41
CA MET A 196 27.86 19.50 23.73
C MET A 196 26.84 20.64 23.66
N VAL A 197 25.54 20.32 23.63
CA VAL A 197 24.46 21.28 23.45
C VAL A 197 23.90 21.78 24.79
N PHE A 198 23.85 20.94 25.82
CA PHE A 198 23.28 21.25 27.14
C PHE A 198 24.35 21.19 28.24
#